data_AF-A0A2H0C617-F1
#
_entry.id   AF-A0A2H0C617-F1
#
_cell.length_a   1.000
_cell.length_b   1.000
_cell.length_c   1.000
_cell.angle_alpha   90.00
_cell.angle_beta   90.00
_cell.angle_gamma   90.00
#
_symmetry.space_group_name_H-M   'P 1'
#
loop_
_entity.id
_entity.type
_entity.pdbx_description
1 polymer ?
#
loop_
_entity_poly.entity_id
_entity_poly.type
_entity_poly.pdbx_seq_one_letter_code
_entity_poly.pdbx_strand_id
1 'polypeptide(L)'
;MLSFLQTIAEVAYAQGRLYVGTGGGTTTIPGGTGVQVIIRYVEALWPWFIAFGVGIVIIRMIMAGYEIMFSGGNPGLRQQGVQHILYSIVGLIMLIFAAVLLNMINPNAYT
;
A
#
# COMPACT_ATOMS: atom_id res chain seq x y z
N MET A 1 -31.16 -3.20 -14.39
CA MET A 1 -30.74 -4.62 -14.40
C MET A 1 -30.13 -5.03 -15.75
N LEU A 2 -30.75 -4.68 -16.89
CA LEU A 2 -30.16 -4.89 -18.22
C LEU A 2 -28.84 -4.13 -18.45
N SER A 3 -28.69 -2.92 -17.89
CA SER A 3 -27.45 -2.13 -17.99
C SER A 3 -26.24 -2.78 -17.31
N PHE A 4 -26.47 -3.44 -16.17
CA PHE A 4 -25.41 -4.15 -15.44
C PHE A 4 -24.92 -5.37 -16.22
N LEU A 5 -25.81 -6.09 -16.91
CA LEU A 5 -25.45 -7.23 -17.76
C LEU A 5 -24.66 -6.82 -19.01
N GLN A 6 -24.92 -5.63 -19.57
CA GLN A 6 -24.14 -5.11 -20.69
C GLN A 6 -22.72 -4.70 -20.27
N THR A 7 -22.55 -4.09 -19.10
CA THR A 7 -21.22 -3.80 -18.55
C THR A 7 -20.40 -5.07 -18.30
N ILE A 8 -21.02 -6.14 -17.81
CA ILE A 8 -20.30 -7.42 -17.59
C ILE A 8 -19.97 -8.09 -18.93
N ALA A 9 -20.85 -8.00 -19.94
CA ALA A 9 -20.60 -8.52 -21.28
C ALA A 9 -19.47 -7.74 -21.99
N GLU A 10 -19.43 -6.42 -21.86
CA GLU A 10 -18.37 -5.59 -22.46
C GLU A 10 -17.00 -5.91 -21.85
N VAL A 11 -16.94 -6.19 -20.54
CA VAL A 11 -15.72 -6.66 -19.84
C VAL A 11 -15.35 -8.11 -20.23
N ALA A 12 -16.33 -8.95 -20.62
CA ALA A 12 -16.09 -10.32 -21.07
C ALA A 12 -15.64 -10.44 -22.54
N TYR A 13 -16.08 -9.52 -23.42
CA TYR A 13 -15.83 -9.59 -24.87
C TYR A 13 -14.80 -8.56 -25.37
N ALA A 14 -14.57 -7.46 -24.66
CA ALA A 14 -13.46 -6.57 -24.98
C ALA A 14 -12.20 -7.05 -24.26
N GLN A 15 -11.14 -7.33 -25.03
CA GLN A 15 -9.76 -7.23 -24.57
C GLN A 15 -9.37 -5.76 -24.22
N GLY A 16 -10.35 -4.98 -23.73
CA GLY A 16 -10.22 -3.61 -23.34
C GLY A 16 -9.36 -3.56 -22.09
N ARG A 17 -8.21 -2.91 -22.22
CA ARG A 17 -7.33 -2.58 -21.11
C ARG A 17 -8.15 -1.91 -20.00
N LEU A 18 -8.22 -2.53 -18.84
CA LEU A 18 -8.85 -1.96 -17.68
C LEU A 18 -7.84 -1.00 -17.04
N TYR A 19 -8.22 0.27 -16.94
CA TYR A 19 -7.38 1.30 -16.33
C TYR A 19 -7.59 1.28 -14.82
N VAL A 20 -6.54 0.96 -14.07
CA VAL A 20 -6.53 1.01 -12.61
C VAL A 20 -5.78 2.24 -12.18
N GLY A 21 -6.45 3.11 -11.43
CA GLY A 21 -5.79 4.22 -10.74
C GLY A 21 -4.95 3.68 -9.60
N THR A 22 -3.65 3.55 -9.82
CA THR A 22 -2.66 3.36 -8.74
C THR A 22 -2.18 4.76 -8.34
N GLY A 23 -1.81 5.02 -7.08
CA GLY A 23 -1.54 6.37 -6.54
C GLY A 23 -0.41 7.22 -7.19
N GLY A 24 0.02 6.89 -8.41
CA GLY A 24 0.88 7.70 -9.28
C GLY A 24 0.52 7.63 -10.78
N GLY A 25 -0.59 7.01 -11.19
CA GLY A 25 -1.00 6.92 -12.61
C GLY A 25 -2.00 5.79 -12.91
N THR A 26 -2.43 5.70 -14.17
CA THR A 26 -3.30 4.59 -14.63
C THR A 26 -2.46 3.44 -15.18
N THR A 27 -2.50 2.27 -14.54
CA THR A 27 -1.92 1.04 -15.08
C THR A 27 -2.96 0.34 -15.96
N THR A 28 -2.53 -0.19 -17.11
CA THR A 28 -3.43 -0.91 -18.04
C THR A 28 -3.36 -2.40 -17.76
N ILE A 29 -4.42 -2.95 -17.18
CA ILE A 29 -4.57 -4.38 -16.93
C ILE A 29 -5.11 -5.03 -18.22
N PRO A 30 -4.37 -5.95 -18.87
CA PRO A 30 -4.89 -6.64 -20.04
C PRO A 30 -6.14 -7.46 -19.67
N GLY A 31 -7.17 -7.42 -20.51
CA GLY A 31 -8.36 -8.24 -20.34
C GLY A 31 -8.01 -9.73 -20.29
N GLY A 32 -8.67 -10.48 -19.41
CA GLY A 32 -8.46 -11.91 -19.18
C GLY A 32 -9.70 -12.53 -18.52
N THR A 33 -9.64 -13.81 -18.14
CA THR A 33 -10.79 -14.43 -17.43
C THR A 33 -11.10 -13.67 -16.13
N GLY A 34 -12.38 -13.65 -15.71
CA GLY A 34 -12.85 -12.80 -14.60
C GLY A 34 -12.04 -12.94 -13.30
N VAL A 35 -11.50 -14.13 -13.00
CA VAL A 35 -10.63 -14.36 -11.83
C VAL A 35 -9.22 -13.78 -12.03
N GLN A 36 -8.66 -13.89 -13.24
CA GLN A 36 -7.34 -13.33 -13.56
C GLN A 36 -7.34 -11.79 -13.50
N VAL A 37 -8.46 -11.17 -13.86
CA VAL A 37 -8.62 -9.72 -13.73
C VAL A 37 -8.55 -9.32 -12.25
N ILE A 38 -9.28 -10.00 -11.36
CA ILE A 38 -9.27 -9.70 -9.92
C ILE A 38 -7.85 -9.81 -9.34
N ILE A 39 -7.11 -10.87 -9.70
CA ILE A 39 -5.73 -11.07 -9.23
C ILE A 39 -4.84 -9.90 -9.70
N ARG A 40 -4.94 -9.50 -10.97
CA ARG A 40 -4.17 -8.38 -11.53
C ARG A 40 -4.52 -7.02 -10.91
N TYR A 41 -5.77 -6.83 -10.50
CA TYR A 41 -6.19 -5.64 -9.75
C TYR A 41 -5.54 -5.58 -8.37
N VAL A 42 -5.46 -6.71 -7.67
CA VAL A 42 -4.80 -6.81 -6.36
C VAL A 42 -3.30 -6.54 -6.49
N GLU A 43 -2.65 -7.06 -7.53
CA GLU A 43 -1.24 -6.80 -7.84
C GLU A 43 -0.98 -5.31 -8.10
N ALA A 44 -1.87 -4.63 -8.85
CA ALA A 44 -1.72 -3.21 -9.14
C ALA A 44 -1.94 -2.29 -7.93
N LEU A 45 -2.71 -2.72 -6.92
CA LEU A 45 -2.93 -1.97 -5.70
C LEU A 45 -1.84 -2.21 -4.64
N TRP A 46 -1.15 -3.35 -4.70
CA TRP A 46 -0.11 -3.72 -3.75
C TRP A 46 0.96 -2.65 -3.49
N PRO A 47 1.61 -2.04 -4.51
CA PRO A 47 2.63 -1.02 -4.28
C PRO A 47 2.07 0.23 -3.58
N TRP A 48 0.80 0.55 -3.81
CA TRP A 48 0.14 1.68 -3.16
C TRP A 48 -0.07 1.45 -1.66
N PHE A 49 -0.42 0.23 -1.24
CA PHE A 49 -0.54 -0.11 0.18
C PHE A 49 0.79 0.04 0.92
N ILE A 50 1.89 -0.37 0.31
CA ILE A 50 3.23 -0.20 0.89
C ILE A 50 3.58 1.29 0.97
N ALA A 51 3.34 2.07 -0.08
CA ALA A 51 3.58 3.52 -0.07
C ALA A 51 2.76 4.24 1.02
N PHE A 52 1.49 3.87 1.19
CA PHE A 52 0.64 4.41 2.25
C PHE A 52 1.14 4.02 3.65
N GLY A 53 1.56 2.76 3.83
CA GLY A 53 2.15 2.28 5.08
C GLY A 53 3.40 3.06 5.48
N VAL A 54 4.31 3.29 4.53
CA VAL A 54 5.52 4.11 4.75
C VAL A 54 5.15 5.54 5.15
N GLY A 55 4.14 6.12 4.49
CA GLY A 55 3.64 7.46 4.83
C GLY A 55 3.15 7.59 6.27
N ILE A 56 2.39 6.60 6.76
CA ILE A 56 1.92 6.57 8.16
C ILE A 56 3.11 6.50 9.13
N VAL A 57 4.12 5.68 8.83
CA VAL A 57 5.28 5.55 9.71
C VAL A 57 6.04 6.87 9.82
N ILE A 58 6.22 7.59 8.71
CA ILE A 58 6.87 8.91 8.71
C ILE A 58 6.11 9.90 9.60
N ILE A 59 4.79 9.96 9.49
CA ILE A 59 3.96 10.83 10.33
C ILE A 59 4.12 10.48 11.81
N ARG A 60 4.11 9.18 12.15
CA ARG A 60 4.28 8.71 13.53
C ARG A 60 5.68 9.05 14.07
N MET A 61 6.71 8.95 13.24
CA MET A 61 8.08 9.30 13.57
C MET A 61 8.24 10.81 13.84
N ILE A 62 7.58 11.67 13.06
CA ILE A 62 7.60 13.13 13.28
C ILE A 62 6.94 13.49 14.61
N MET A 63 5.77 12.88 14.91
CA MET A 63 5.08 13.08 16.19
C MET A 63 5.95 12.67 17.38
N ALA A 64 6.62 11.52 17.27
CA ALA A 64 7.54 11.05 18.30
C ALA A 64 8.77 11.96 18.45
N GLY A 65 9.29 12.51 17.36
CA GLY A 65 10.38 13.49 17.38
C GLY A 65 9.99 14.76 18.13
N TYR A 66 8.79 15.29 17.89
CA TYR A 66 8.26 16.45 18.59
C TYR A 66 8.14 16.20 20.10
N GLU A 67 7.62 15.03 20.48
CA GLU A 67 7.46 14.61 21.88
C GLU A 67 8.79 14.55 22.64
N ILE A 68 9.86 14.09 21.99
CA ILE A 68 11.21 14.08 22.58
C ILE A 68 11.78 15.50 22.71
N MET A 69 11.65 16.33 21.67
CA MET A 69 12.19 17.69 21.64
C MET A 69 11.51 18.64 22.63
N PHE A 70 10.19 18.54 22.80
CA PHE A 70 9.42 19.36 23.74
C PHE A 70 9.33 18.76 25.16
N SER A 71 9.98 17.63 25.43
CA SER A 71 9.88 16.95 26.74
C SER A 71 10.39 17.79 27.92
N GLY A 72 11.16 18.87 27.69
CA GLY A 72 11.37 19.95 28.67
C GLY A 72 11.93 19.55 30.05
N GLY A 73 12.48 18.33 30.17
CA GLY A 73 12.96 17.76 31.44
C GLY A 73 12.03 16.74 32.10
N ASN A 74 10.84 16.45 31.56
CA ASN A 74 9.96 15.40 32.07
C ASN A 74 10.34 14.02 31.49
N PRO A 75 10.86 13.08 32.30
CA PRO A 75 11.33 11.77 31.82
C PRO A 75 10.20 10.89 31.25
N GLY A 76 8.94 11.12 31.65
CA GLY A 76 7.80 10.33 31.16
C GLY A 76 7.51 10.55 29.67
N LEU A 77 7.47 11.81 29.23
CA LEU A 77 7.28 12.17 27.83
C LEU A 77 8.46 11.72 26.95
N ARG A 78 9.66 11.75 27.52
CA ARG A 78 10.87 11.30 26.83
C ARG A 78 10.87 9.78 26.60
N GLN A 79 10.39 8.99 27.57
CA GLN A 79 10.23 7.55 27.40
C GLN A 79 9.12 7.20 26.40
N GLN A 80 7.99 7.92 26.41
CA GLN A 80 6.93 7.72 25.42
C GLN A 80 7.40 8.02 24.00
N GLY A 81 8.10 9.13 23.80
CA GLY A 81 8.68 9.45 22.50
C GLY A 81 9.65 8.38 21.98
N VAL A 82 10.51 7.82 22.84
CA VAL A 82 11.42 6.71 22.46
C VAL A 82 10.64 5.45 22.10
N GLN A 83 9.58 5.11 22.84
CA GLN A 83 8.72 3.98 22.50
C GLN A 83 8.00 4.19 21.17
N HIS A 84 7.50 5.39 20.90
CA HIS A 84 6.87 5.74 19.64
C HIS A 84 7.82 5.64 18.44
N ILE A 85 9.09 6.04 18.60
CA ILE A 85 10.13 5.81 17.58
C ILE A 85 10.37 4.31 17.39
N LEU A 86 10.50 3.53 18.46
CA LEU A 86 10.70 2.07 18.38
C LEU A 86 9.55 1.38 17.65
N TYR A 87 8.29 1.70 17.97
CA TYR A 87 7.13 1.15 17.26
C TYR A 87 7.11 1.54 15.79
N SER A 88 7.55 2.76 15.46
CA SER A 88 7.68 3.22 14.08
C SER A 88 8.75 2.44 13.31
N ILE A 89 9.90 2.18 13.92
CA ILE A 89 10.98 1.36 13.33
C ILE A 89 10.52 -0.08 13.12
N VAL A 90 9.86 -0.69 14.11
CA VAL A 90 9.30 -2.04 13.98
C VAL A 90 8.27 -2.10 12.86
N GLY A 91 7.41 -1.09 12.73
CA GLY A 91 6.46 -0.97 11.62
C GLY A 91 7.14 -0.88 10.25
N LEU A 92 8.21 -0.10 10.14
CA LEU A 92 9.03 -0.01 8.92
C LEU A 92 9.67 -1.36 8.56
N ILE A 93 10.23 -2.06 9.53
CA ILE A 93 10.83 -3.39 9.32
C ILE A 93 9.76 -4.37 8.83
N MET A 94 8.57 -4.36 9.42
CA MET A 94 7.45 -5.22 8.99
C MET A 94 6.99 -4.92 7.56
N LEU A 95 6.96 -3.65 7.16
CA LEU A 95 6.65 -3.25 5.78
C LEU A 95 7.71 -3.73 4.79
N ILE A 96 9.00 -3.65 5.17
CA ILE A 96 10.10 -4.17 4.35
C ILE A 96 9.99 -5.69 4.21
N PHE A 97 9.69 -6.42 5.29
CA PHE A 97 9.46 -7.86 5.22
C PHE A 97 8.28 -8.21 4.31
N ALA A 98 7.17 -7.48 4.40
CA ALA A 98 6.03 -7.68 3.50
C ALA A 98 6.44 -7.43 2.03
N ALA A 99 7.25 -6.41 1.77
CA ALA A 99 7.74 -6.13 0.42
C ALA A 99 8.65 -7.23 -0.11
N VAL A 100 9.56 -7.75 0.72
CA VAL A 100 10.46 -8.86 0.38
C VAL A 100 9.65 -10.14 0.10
N LEU A 101 8.67 -10.47 0.95
CA LEU A 101 7.83 -11.65 0.75
C LEU A 101 7.06 -11.59 -0.57
N LEU A 102 6.52 -10.43 -0.95
CA LEU A 102 5.85 -10.31 -2.24
C LEU A 102 6.82 -10.31 -3.42
N ASN A 103 8.01 -9.74 -3.28
CA ASN A 103 9.04 -9.87 -4.32
C ASN A 103 9.44 -11.35 -4.53
N MET A 104 9.49 -12.16 -3.46
CA MET A 104 9.80 -13.58 -3.54
C MET A 104 8.69 -14.41 -4.23
N ILE A 105 7.42 -14.06 -4.01
CA ILE A 105 6.27 -14.79 -4.58
C ILE A 105 5.93 -14.30 -5.99
N ASN A 106 6.00 -12.98 -6.21
CA ASN A 106 5.75 -12.35 -7.49
C ASN A 106 6.89 -11.34 -7.79
N PRO A 107 7.94 -11.78 -8.52
CA PRO A 107 9.08 -10.94 -8.88
C PRO A 107 8.69 -9.66 -9.64
N ASN A 108 7.52 -9.65 -10.29
CA ASN A 108 7.03 -8.52 -11.07
C ASN A 108 6.16 -7.54 -10.26
N ALA A 109 5.99 -7.72 -8.94
CA ALA A 109 5.15 -6.83 -8.12
C ALA A 109 5.65 -5.37 -8.06
N TYR A 110 6.86 -5.09 -8.52
CA TYR A 110 7.51 -3.77 -8.51
C TYR A 110 8.01 -3.30 -9.88
N THR A 111 7.73 -4.03 -10.97
CA THR A 111 8.17 -3.68 -12.35
C THR A 111 6.97 -3.22 -13.17
#